data_AF-A0A2C8YT66-F1
#
_entry.id   AF-A0A2C8YT66-F1
#
_cell.length_a   1.000
_cell.length_b   1.000
_cell.length_c   1.000
_cell.angle_alpha   90.00
_cell.angle_beta   90.00
_cell.angle_gamma   90.00
#
_symmetry.space_group_name_H-M   'P 1'
#
loop_
_entity.id
_entity.type
_entity.pdbx_description
1 polymer ?
#
loop_
_entity_poly.entity_id
_entity_poly.type
_entity_poly.pdbx_seq_one_letter_code
_entity_poly.pdbx_strand_id
1 'polypeptide(L)'
;MRWVSIGIAAAVTGAVVAIVLGHAPPLAWLAWALAGPIAIGLFSIFSLRDTKQRAMPLYGERAAVTWTLRIGWVLAFVGVVLAALRLADWAGRL
;
A
#
# COMPACT_ATOMS: atom_id res chain seq x y z
N MET A 1 -3.64 1.90 -14.81
CA MET A 1 -3.78 0.55 -14.22
C MET A 1 -2.48 -0.02 -13.67
N ARG A 2 -1.37 -0.09 -14.43
CA ARG A 2 -0.08 -0.67 -13.95
C ARG A 2 0.34 -0.22 -12.53
N TRP A 3 0.29 1.09 -12.26
CA TRP A 3 0.62 1.64 -10.93
C TRP A 3 -0.25 1.13 -9.77
N VAL A 4 -1.56 0.99 -10.00
CA VAL A 4 -2.49 0.46 -8.98
C VAL A 4 -2.19 -1.01 -8.71
N SER A 5 -1.97 -1.80 -9.77
CA SER A 5 -1.64 -3.22 -9.64
C SER A 5 -0.33 -3.43 -8.88
N ILE A 6 0.71 -2.64 -9.18
CA ILE A 6 1.99 -2.71 -8.47
C ILE A 6 1.81 -2.23 -7.02
N GLY A 7 1.03 -1.17 -6.78
CA GLY A 7 0.75 -0.68 -5.43
C GLY A 7 0.00 -1.71 -4.58
N ILE A 8 -0.99 -2.39 -5.15
CA ILE A 8 -1.71 -3.48 -4.48
C ILE A 8 -0.76 -4.65 -4.20
N ALA A 9 0.06 -5.05 -5.18
CA ALA A 9 1.04 -6.11 -4.98
C ALA A 9 2.03 -5.76 -3.86
N ALA A 10 2.50 -4.51 -3.80
CA ALA A 10 3.37 -4.03 -2.73
C ALA A 10 2.67 -4.05 -1.35
N ALA A 11 1.41 -3.58 -1.28
CA ALA A 11 0.60 -3.60 -0.07
C ALA A 11 0.36 -5.02 0.45
N VAL A 12 -0.04 -5.94 -0.44
CA VAL A 12 -0.27 -7.36 -0.10
C VAL A 12 1.03 -8.02 0.31
N THR A 13 2.12 -7.80 -0.42
CA THR A 13 3.44 -8.37 -0.08
C THR A 13 3.90 -7.87 1.29
N GLY A 14 3.80 -6.56 1.55
CA GLY A 14 4.14 -5.98 2.84
C GLY A 14 3.30 -6.57 3.98
N ALA A 15 1.99 -6.72 3.79
CA ALA A 15 1.11 -7.35 4.78
C ALA A 15 1.48 -8.83 5.03
N VAL A 16 1.73 -9.61 3.97
CA VAL A 16 2.13 -11.01 4.08
C VAL A 16 3.47 -11.13 4.82
N VAL A 17 4.46 -10.29 4.49
CA VAL A 17 5.77 -10.29 5.17
C VAL A 17 5.60 -9.91 6.64
N ALA A 18 4.76 -8.92 6.98
CA ALA A 18 4.49 -8.56 8.38
C ALA A 18 3.86 -9.72 9.17
N ILE A 19 2.98 -10.50 8.55
CA ILE A 19 2.30 -11.63 9.19
C ILE A 19 3.26 -12.81 9.38
N VAL A 20 3.94 -13.22 8.31
CA VAL A 20 4.73 -14.46 8.27
C VAL A 20 6.11 -14.28 8.90
N LEU A 21 6.76 -13.13 8.66
CA LEU A 21 8.17 -12.91 8.95
C LEU A 21 8.41 -11.71 9.88
N GLY A 22 7.36 -11.03 10.34
CA GLY A 22 7.45 -9.82 11.17
C GLY A 22 8.06 -10.03 12.56
N HIS A 23 8.36 -11.27 12.96
CA HIS A 23 9.10 -11.53 14.20
C HIS A 23 10.57 -11.10 14.12
N ALA A 24 11.13 -11.00 12.90
CA ALA A 24 12.48 -10.51 12.68
C ALA A 24 12.44 -8.98 12.46
N PRO A 25 13.11 -8.16 13.29
CA PRO A 25 12.99 -6.70 13.22
C PRO A 25 13.34 -6.10 11.85
N PRO A 26 14.39 -6.56 11.12
CA PRO A 26 14.66 -6.06 9.78
C PRO A 26 13.53 -6.34 8.79
N LEU A 27 12.85 -7.49 8.92
CA LEU A 27 11.75 -7.88 8.03
C LEU A 27 10.47 -7.10 8.35
N ALA A 28 10.25 -6.74 9.62
CA ALA A 28 9.16 -5.84 10.01
C ALA A 28 9.34 -4.43 9.42
N TRP A 29 10.56 -3.90 9.39
CA TRP A 29 10.88 -2.64 8.72
C TRP A 29 10.66 -2.71 7.20
N LEU A 30 11.08 -3.80 6.55
CA LEU A 30 10.83 -4.01 5.12
C LEU A 30 9.33 -4.13 4.81
N ALA A 31 8.58 -4.86 5.62
CA ALA A 31 7.13 -4.98 5.50
C ALA A 31 6.44 -3.61 5.63
N TRP A 32 6.86 -2.81 6.61
CA TRP A 32 6.37 -1.45 6.80
C TRP A 32 6.69 -0.55 5.61
N ALA A 33 7.92 -0.60 5.08
CA ALA A 33 8.31 0.19 3.92
C ALA A 33 7.50 -0.17 2.66
N LEU A 34 7.27 -1.47 2.43
CA LEU A 34 6.49 -2.00 1.31
C LEU A 34 5.01 -1.61 1.39
N ALA A 35 4.36 -1.87 2.54
CA ALA A 35 2.95 -1.58 2.72
C ALA A 35 2.65 -0.08 2.89
N GLY A 36 3.60 0.68 3.41
CA GLY A 36 3.47 2.11 3.66
C GLY A 36 4.06 2.95 2.53
N PRO A 37 5.24 3.57 2.71
CA PRO A 37 5.80 4.53 1.76
C PRO A 37 5.75 4.10 0.28
N ILE A 38 6.09 2.83 -0.02
CA ILE A 38 6.13 2.33 -1.39
C ILE A 38 4.72 2.22 -1.97
N ALA A 39 3.80 1.51 -1.33
CA ALA A 39 2.43 1.37 -1.82
C ALA A 39 1.70 2.73 -1.90
N ILE A 40 1.85 3.58 -0.88
CA ILE A 40 1.29 4.95 -0.82
C ILE A 40 1.84 5.79 -1.97
N GLY A 41 3.14 5.72 -2.25
CA GLY A 41 3.76 6.42 -3.37
C GLY A 41 3.20 5.99 -4.72
N LEU A 42 3.05 4.67 -4.93
CA LEU A 42 2.50 4.11 -6.17
C LEU A 42 1.03 4.52 -6.38
N PHE A 43 0.21 4.49 -5.33
CA PHE A 43 -1.18 4.96 -5.38
C PHE A 43 -1.25 6.47 -5.62
N SER A 44 -0.36 7.26 -5.03
CA SER A 44 -0.30 8.71 -5.23
C SER A 44 0.09 9.07 -6.67
N ILE A 45 1.06 8.38 -7.26
CA ILE A 45 1.42 8.54 -8.69
C ILE A 45 0.23 8.23 -9.58
N PHE A 46 -0.50 7.15 -9.28
CA PHE A 46 -1.72 6.82 -10.01
C PHE A 46 -2.76 7.94 -9.89
N SER A 47 -3.09 8.37 -8.66
CA SER A 47 -4.08 9.42 -8.41
C SER A 47 -3.73 10.73 -9.12
N LEU A 48 -2.47 11.16 -9.09
CA LEU A 48 -2.03 12.38 -9.79
C LEU A 48 -2.21 12.27 -11.31
N ARG A 49 -1.90 11.11 -11.89
CA ARG A 49 -2.09 10.86 -13.33
C ARG A 49 -3.56 10.76 -13.69
N ASP A 50 -4.37 10.12 -12.85
CA ASP A 50 -5.81 9.97 -13.04
C ASP A 50 -6.52 11.32 -12.98
N THR A 51 -6.18 12.17 -12.00
CA THR A 51 -6.72 13.53 -11.89
C THR A 51 -6.38 14.39 -13.11
N LYS A 52 -5.14 14.28 -13.64
CA LYS A 52 -4.76 14.98 -14.88
C LYS A 52 -5.57 14.51 -16.09
N GLN A 53 -5.89 13.22 -16.17
CA GLN A 53 -6.70 12.67 -17.27
C GLN A 53 -8.17 13.06 -17.15
N ARG A 54 -8.72 13.10 -15.93
CA ARG A 54 -10.10 13.56 -15.66
C ARG A 54 -10.34 15.02 -15.99
N ALA A 55 -9.28 15.84 -16.04
CA ALA A 55 -9.37 17.21 -16.52
C ALA A 55 -9.58 17.32 -18.04
N MET A 56 -9.48 16.22 -18.80
CA MET A 56 -9.75 16.20 -20.23
C MET A 56 -11.25 16.00 -20.50
N PRO A 57 -11.87 16.80 -21.40
CA PRO A 57 -13.32 16.84 -21.60
C PRO A 57 -13.95 15.54 -22.15
N LEU A 58 -13.14 14.59 -22.63
CA LEU A 58 -13.59 13.32 -23.20
C LEU A 58 -13.31 12.11 -22.28
N TYR A 59 -12.85 12.32 -21.05
CA TYR A 59 -12.50 11.22 -20.15
C TYR A 59 -13.72 10.72 -19.37
N GLY A 60 -14.27 9.57 -19.77
CA GLY A 60 -15.31 8.87 -19.02
C GLY A 60 -14.73 8.15 -17.79
N GLU A 61 -15.18 8.52 -16.59
CA GLU A 61 -14.77 7.85 -15.36
C GLU A 61 -15.20 6.36 -15.35
N ARG A 62 -14.25 5.47 -15.07
CA ARG A 62 -14.51 4.03 -14.96
C ARG A 62 -14.60 3.62 -13.49
N ALA A 63 -15.82 3.44 -12.97
CA ALA A 63 -16.09 3.16 -11.55
C ALA A 63 -15.29 1.98 -10.96
N ALA A 64 -14.97 0.96 -11.76
CA ALA A 64 -14.15 -0.18 -11.36
C ALA A 64 -12.72 0.22 -10.91
N VAL A 65 -12.16 1.28 -11.50
CA VAL A 65 -10.83 1.79 -11.16
C VAL A 65 -10.85 2.49 -9.80
N THR A 66 -11.91 3.22 -9.51
CA THR A 66 -12.11 3.91 -8.22
C THR A 66 -12.22 2.93 -7.06
N TRP A 67 -12.97 1.83 -7.22
CA TRP A 67 -13.08 0.79 -6.19
C TRP A 67 -11.77 0.04 -5.96
N THR A 68 -11.07 -0.32 -7.04
CA THR A 68 -9.76 -1.00 -6.95
C THR A 68 -8.76 -0.15 -6.16
N LEU A 69 -8.73 1.16 -6.39
CA LEU A 69 -7.86 2.07 -5.65
C LEU A 69 -8.24 2.14 -4.16
N ARG A 70 -9.54 2.22 -3.83
CA ARG A 70 -10.02 2.23 -2.43
C ARG A 70 -9.60 0.96 -1.68
N ILE A 71 -9.78 -0.21 -2.30
CA ILE A 71 -9.35 -1.49 -1.73
C ILE A 71 -7.83 -1.50 -1.52
N GLY A 72 -7.06 -0.99 -2.48
CA GLY A 72 -5.62 -0.85 -2.36
C GLY A 72 -5.19 -0.02 -1.15
N TRP A 73 -5.85 1.12 -0.90
CA TRP A 73 -5.59 1.94 0.28
C TRP A 73 -5.88 1.22 1.60
N VAL A 74 -6.99 0.48 1.67
CA VAL A 74 -7.33 -0.32 2.85
C VAL A 74 -6.26 -1.38 3.11
N LEU A 75 -5.81 -2.09 2.07
CA LEU A 75 -4.76 -3.10 2.18
C LEU A 75 -3.42 -2.51 2.65
N ALA A 76 -3.03 -1.36 2.10
CA ALA A 76 -1.82 -0.66 2.53
C ALA A 76 -1.92 -0.25 4.01
N PHE A 77 -3.05 0.32 4.43
CA PHE A 77 -3.29 0.70 5.81
C PHE A 77 -3.17 -0.50 6.76
N VAL A 78 -3.85 -1.60 6.45
CA VAL A 78 -3.78 -2.85 7.24
C VAL A 78 -2.34 -3.37 7.31
N GLY A 79 -1.62 -3.42 6.19
CA GLY A 79 -0.23 -3.87 6.16
C GLY A 79 0.70 -3.01 7.02
N VAL A 80 0.53 -1.68 6.98
CA VAL A 80 1.29 -0.73 7.83
C VAL A 80 1.00 -0.96 9.30
N VAL A 81 -0.28 -1.11 9.68
CA VAL A 81 -0.66 -1.36 11.08
C VAL A 81 -0.05 -2.67 11.58
N LEU A 82 -0.13 -3.75 10.79
CA LEU A 82 0.46 -5.03 11.15
C LEU A 82 1.98 -4.92 11.35
N ALA A 83 2.69 -4.25 10.43
CA ALA A 83 4.13 -4.06 10.55
C ALA A 83 4.49 -3.19 11.77
N ALA A 84 3.71 -2.14 12.05
CA ALA A 84 3.92 -1.27 13.20
C ALA A 84 3.72 -2.00 14.53
N LEU A 85 2.71 -2.88 14.64
CA LEU A 85 2.50 -3.72 15.83
C LEU A 85 3.71 -4.63 16.07
N ARG A 86 4.25 -5.24 15.02
CA ARG A 86 5.46 -6.09 15.13
C ARG A 86 6.69 -5.31 15.60
N LEU A 87 6.85 -4.08 15.12
CA LEU A 87 7.93 -3.19 15.57
C LEU A 87 7.74 -2.76 17.03
N ALA A 88 6.51 -2.45 17.44
CA ALA A 88 6.18 -2.09 18.82
C ALA A 88 6.43 -3.26 19.77
N ASP A 89 6.02 -4.47 19.39
CA ASP A 89 6.28 -5.71 20.14
C ASP A 89 7.79 -5.96 20.31
N TRP A 90 8.58 -5.71 19.26
CA TRP A 90 10.04 -5.79 19.36
C TRP A 90 10.61 -4.72 20.29
N ALA A 91 10.19 -3.47 20.13
CA ALA A 91 10.68 -2.36 20.94
C ALA A 91 10.33 -2.52 22.42
N GLY A 92 9.16 -3.06 22.74
CA GLY A 92 8.74 -3.34 24.12
C GLY A 92 9.46 -4.53 24.78
N ARG A 93 10.18 -5.35 24.01
CA ARG A 93 11.04 -6.43 24.52
C ARG A 93 12.51 -6.03 24.65
N LEU A 94 12.88 -4.84 24.20
CA LEU A 94 14.24 -4.30 24.27
C LEU A 94 14.50 -3.68 25.64
#